data_AF-A0A9P6LUA5-F1
#
_entry.id   AF-A0A9P6LUA5-F1
#
_cell.length_a   1.000
_cell.length_b   1.000
_cell.length_c   1.000
_cell.angle_alpha   90.00
_cell.angle_beta   90.00
_cell.angle_gamma   90.00
#
_symmetry.space_group_name_H-M   'P 1'
#
loop_
_entity.id
_entity.type
_entity.pdbx_description
1 polymer ?
#
loop_
_entity_poly.entity_id
_entity_poly.type
_entity_poly.pdbx_seq_one_letter_code
_entity_poly.pdbx_strand_id
1 'polypeptide(L)'
;MSGRYGGSNAPPVRPTQSHRKNKVLIVLIPHTRHLKITNKMHKYNRDKGPKYSHSATRAKAPPTQQCQKCLEFGHYTYDCKAERVYKARPTRTQQLKKPIKRQEVEVPEEFLPK
;
A
#
# COMPACT_ATOMS: atom_id res chain seq x y z
N MET A 1 24.68 -38.12 24.21
CA MET A 1 23.23 -37.84 24.22
C MET A 1 22.96 -36.69 23.25
N SER A 2 22.60 -37.04 22.01
CA SER A 2 22.37 -36.11 20.91
C SER A 2 20.94 -36.33 20.39
N GLY A 3 20.05 -35.37 20.64
CA GLY A 3 18.65 -35.39 20.22
C GLY A 3 18.25 -34.04 19.65
N ARG A 4 17.82 -34.07 18.39
CA ARG A 4 17.52 -32.95 17.49
C ARG A 4 16.25 -32.20 17.92
N TYR A 5 16.29 -30.86 17.95
CA TYR A 5 15.07 -30.04 17.92
C TYR A 5 14.88 -29.42 16.54
N GLY A 6 14.07 -30.08 15.71
CA GLY A 6 13.45 -29.48 14.53
C GLY A 6 12.01 -29.10 14.87
N GLY A 7 11.65 -27.84 14.69
CA GLY A 7 10.30 -27.34 14.94
C GLY A 7 9.97 -26.19 14.01
N SER A 8 9.48 -26.51 12.81
CA SER A 8 8.91 -25.57 11.85
C SER A 8 7.55 -25.08 12.36
N ASN A 9 7.54 -23.94 13.06
CA ASN A 9 6.31 -23.25 13.42
C ASN A 9 5.80 -22.42 12.23
N ALA A 10 4.93 -23.01 11.42
CA ALA A 10 4.11 -22.26 10.47
C ALA A 10 3.02 -21.48 11.24
N PRO A 11 2.82 -20.18 10.99
CA PRO A 11 1.76 -19.42 11.66
C PRO A 11 0.37 -19.89 11.20
N PRO A 12 -0.64 -19.92 12.07
CA PRO A 12 -1.98 -20.37 11.71
C PRO A 12 -2.67 -19.36 10.77
N VAL A 13 -3.13 -19.87 9.63
CA VAL A 13 -3.94 -19.11 8.66
C VAL A 13 -5.35 -18.94 9.24
N ARG A 14 -5.80 -17.70 9.44
CA ARG A 14 -7.13 -17.43 10.00
C ARG A 14 -8.23 -17.76 8.96
N PRO A 15 -9.30 -18.48 9.34
CA PRO A 15 -10.45 -18.67 8.48
C PRO A 15 -11.24 -17.36 8.33
N THR A 16 -11.64 -17.03 7.10
CA THR A 16 -12.47 -15.86 6.81
C THR A 16 -13.89 -16.09 7.32
N GLN A 17 -14.32 -15.28 8.28
CA GLN A 17 -15.64 -15.39 8.89
C GLN A 17 -16.71 -14.86 7.92
N SER A 18 -17.50 -15.76 7.36
CA SER A 18 -18.71 -15.44 6.58
C SER A 18 -19.74 -14.79 7.50
N HIS A 19 -19.83 -13.46 7.48
CA HIS A 19 -20.94 -12.75 8.12
C HIS A 19 -22.22 -12.99 7.32
N ARG A 20 -23.02 -13.97 7.77
CA ARG A 20 -24.44 -14.07 7.39
C ARG A 20 -25.14 -12.81 7.91
N LYS A 21 -25.55 -11.94 6.99
CA LYS A 21 -26.30 -10.73 7.32
C LYS A 21 -27.73 -11.11 7.70
N ASN A 22 -28.16 -10.64 8.87
CA ASN A 22 -29.52 -10.74 9.36
C ASN A 22 -30.52 -10.20 8.33
N LYS A 23 -31.47 -11.04 7.92
CA LYS A 23 -32.60 -10.64 7.07
C LYS A 23 -33.60 -9.87 7.91
N VAL A 24 -33.62 -8.55 7.79
CA VAL A 24 -34.77 -7.73 8.15
C VAL A 24 -35.75 -7.83 6.99
N LEU A 25 -36.95 -8.36 7.26
CA LEU A 25 -38.01 -8.54 6.29
C LEU A 25 -38.61 -7.15 5.99
N ILE A 26 -38.14 -6.52 4.91
CA ILE A 26 -38.74 -5.29 4.39
C ILE A 26 -39.73 -5.69 3.30
N VAL A 27 -40.94 -5.14 3.43
CA VAL A 27 -42.16 -5.31 2.64
C VAL A 27 -41.89 -5.46 1.14
N LEU A 28 -42.57 -6.44 0.53
CA LEU A 28 -42.51 -6.77 -0.90
C LEU A 28 -43.02 -5.59 -1.75
N ILE A 29 -42.10 -4.75 -2.21
CA ILE A 29 -42.35 -3.83 -3.32
C ILE A 29 -42.32 -4.67 -4.61
N PRO A 30 -43.38 -4.66 -5.44
CA PRO A 30 -43.45 -5.48 -6.65
C PRO A 30 -42.29 -5.11 -7.58
N HIS A 31 -41.47 -6.13 -7.85
CA HIS A 31 -40.24 -6.09 -8.62
C HIS A 31 -40.50 -5.52 -10.03
N THR A 32 -40.38 -4.19 -10.17
CA THR A 32 -40.30 -3.55 -11.48
C THR A 32 -39.01 -3.99 -12.16
N ARG A 33 -39.19 -4.72 -13.26
CA ARG A 33 -38.24 -5.03 -14.34
C ARG A 33 -36.76 -5.00 -13.93
N HIS A 34 -36.22 -6.20 -13.73
CA HIS A 34 -34.79 -6.46 -13.66
C HIS A 34 -34.12 -5.78 -14.87
N LEU A 35 -33.50 -4.61 -14.70
CA LEU A 35 -32.51 -4.18 -15.68
C LEU A 35 -31.48 -5.30 -15.71
N LYS A 36 -31.31 -5.93 -16.87
CA LYS A 36 -30.23 -6.87 -17.10
C LYS A 36 -28.94 -6.08 -17.04
N ILE A 37 -28.44 -5.83 -15.83
CA ILE A 37 -27.04 -5.54 -15.60
C ILE A 37 -26.34 -6.83 -16.01
N THR A 38 -26.01 -6.96 -17.30
CA THR A 38 -25.03 -7.96 -17.69
C THR A 38 -23.77 -7.55 -16.95
N ASN A 39 -23.33 -8.35 -15.99
CA ASN A 39 -21.97 -8.27 -15.44
C ASN A 39 -21.00 -8.58 -16.57
N LYS A 40 -20.82 -7.62 -17.49
CA LYS A 40 -19.72 -7.61 -18.41
C LYS A 40 -18.56 -7.11 -17.57
N MET A 41 -17.96 -8.03 -16.82
CA MET A 41 -16.61 -7.81 -16.31
C MET A 41 -15.75 -7.55 -17.54
N HIS A 42 -15.39 -6.29 -17.76
CA HIS A 42 -14.31 -5.97 -18.66
C HIS A 42 -13.09 -6.65 -18.06
N LYS A 43 -12.70 -7.80 -18.64
CA LYS A 43 -11.44 -8.46 -18.35
C LYS A 43 -10.37 -7.44 -18.68
N TYR A 44 -9.86 -6.72 -17.68
CA TYR A 44 -8.62 -5.98 -17.85
C TYR A 44 -7.58 -7.00 -18.28
N ASN A 45 -7.12 -6.89 -19.53
CA ASN A 45 -6.10 -7.75 -20.13
C ASN A 45 -4.89 -7.83 -19.17
N ARG A 46 -4.79 -8.93 -18.42
CA ARG A 46 -3.71 -9.16 -17.44
C ARG A 46 -2.44 -9.69 -18.10
N ASP A 47 -2.44 -9.78 -19.43
CA ASP A 47 -1.45 -10.53 -20.21
C ASP A 47 -0.52 -9.65 -21.06
N LYS A 48 -0.60 -8.32 -20.92
CA LYS A 48 0.29 -7.37 -21.62
C LYS A 48 0.88 -6.32 -20.67
N GLY A 49 1.49 -6.79 -19.58
CA GLY A 49 2.47 -5.95 -18.87
C GLY A 49 3.71 -5.73 -19.74
N PRO A 50 4.42 -4.60 -19.60
CA PRO A 50 5.67 -4.36 -20.33
C PRO A 50 6.66 -5.50 -20.06
N LYS A 51 7.07 -6.18 -21.13
CA LYS A 51 8.10 -7.24 -21.06
C LYS A 51 9.45 -6.56 -20.89
N TYR A 52 9.95 -6.51 -19.67
CA TYR A 52 11.30 -6.04 -19.40
C TYR A 52 12.28 -7.09 -19.97
N SER A 53 13.07 -6.69 -20.95
CA SER A 53 14.13 -7.55 -21.48
C SER A 53 15.22 -7.70 -20.40
N HIS A 54 15.48 -8.94 -19.98
CA HIS A 54 16.51 -9.25 -18.99
C HIS A 54 17.95 -9.04 -19.49
N SER A 55 18.12 -8.70 -20.76
CA SER A 55 19.40 -8.58 -21.45
C SER A 55 19.81 -7.13 -21.75
N ALA A 56 19.27 -6.16 -21.01
CA ALA A 56 19.87 -4.83 -20.98
C ALA A 56 21.19 -4.94 -20.21
N THR A 57 22.29 -4.67 -20.91
CA THR A 57 23.62 -4.36 -20.36
C THR A 57 23.51 -3.72 -18.98
N ARG A 58 24.35 -4.16 -18.02
CA ARG A 58 24.36 -3.71 -16.62
C ARG A 58 24.63 -2.21 -16.54
N ALA A 59 23.60 -1.42 -16.80
CA ALA A 59 23.66 0.03 -16.80
C ALA A 59 23.93 0.45 -15.36
N LYS A 60 24.95 1.29 -15.18
CA LYS A 60 25.14 1.97 -13.89
C LYS A 60 23.89 2.79 -13.60
N ALA A 61 23.38 2.69 -12.37
CA ALA A 61 22.22 3.46 -11.97
C ALA A 61 22.52 4.96 -12.12
N PRO A 62 21.56 5.77 -12.58
CA PRO A 62 21.74 7.21 -12.59
C PRO A 62 21.92 7.71 -11.15
N PRO A 63 22.63 8.83 -10.93
CA PRO A 63 22.87 9.37 -9.59
C PRO A 63 21.58 9.81 -8.87
N THR A 64 20.47 9.99 -9.60
CA THR A 64 19.15 10.28 -9.05
C THR A 64 18.42 9.03 -8.51
N GLN A 65 18.89 7.83 -8.84
CA GLN A 65 18.24 6.59 -8.43
C GLN A 65 18.49 6.33 -6.94
N GLN A 66 17.41 6.31 -6.15
CA GLN A 66 17.46 5.95 -4.74
C GLN A 66 17.23 4.45 -4.55
N CYS A 67 18.12 3.81 -3.78
CA CYS A 67 17.98 2.41 -3.41
C CYS A 67 16.92 2.23 -2.31
N GLN A 68 15.97 1.31 -2.51
CA GLN A 68 14.91 1.05 -1.52
C GLN A 68 15.39 0.33 -0.24
N LYS A 69 16.60 -0.26 -0.26
CA LYS A 69 17.14 -1.05 0.85
C LYS A 69 17.90 -0.20 1.85
N CYS A 70 18.82 0.65 1.39
CA CYS A 70 19.64 1.52 2.23
C CYS A 70 19.23 3.01 2.18
N LEU A 71 18.37 3.40 1.23
CA LEU A 71 17.92 4.77 1.01
C LEU A 71 19.00 5.74 0.50
N GLU A 72 20.14 5.23 0.05
CA GLU A 72 21.22 5.99 -0.59
C GLU A 72 21.05 6.03 -2.12
N PHE A 73 21.76 6.94 -2.77
CA PHE A 73 21.70 7.16 -4.21
C PHE A 73 22.83 6.44 -4.98
N GLY A 74 22.65 6.26 -6.29
CA GLY A 74 23.71 5.83 -7.20
C GLY A 74 23.83 4.32 -7.43
N HIS A 75 22.88 3.52 -6.96
CA HIS A 75 22.79 2.10 -7.29
C HIS A 75 21.35 1.59 -7.29
N TYR A 76 21.13 0.49 -8.00
CA TYR A 76 19.86 -0.22 -7.96
C TYR A 76 19.80 -1.16 -6.75
N THR A 77 18.59 -1.47 -6.28
CA THR A 77 18.36 -2.33 -5.11
C THR A 77 19.01 -3.71 -5.24
N TYR A 78 19.17 -4.23 -6.46
CA TYR A 78 19.79 -5.54 -6.71
C TYR A 78 21.31 -5.56 -6.47
N ASP A 79 22.00 -4.43 -6.59
CA ASP A 79 23.45 -4.29 -6.35
C ASP A 79 23.76 -3.85 -4.90
N CYS A 80 22.74 -3.65 -4.05
CA CYS A 80 22.90 -3.05 -2.73
C CYS A 80 23.53 -4.00 -1.71
N LYS A 81 24.78 -3.70 -1.32
CA LYS A 81 25.54 -4.44 -0.29
C LYS A 81 25.29 -3.96 1.14
N ALA A 82 24.73 -2.77 1.31
CA ALA A 82 24.47 -2.20 2.63
C ALA A 82 23.36 -2.95 3.38
N GLU A 83 23.40 -2.88 4.72
CA GLU A 83 22.34 -3.39 5.58
C GLU A 83 21.05 -2.56 5.41
N ARG A 84 19.89 -3.18 5.67
CA ARG A 84 18.61 -2.49 5.58
C ARG A 84 18.47 -1.49 6.73
N VAL A 85 18.58 -0.21 6.41
CA VAL A 85 18.37 0.85 7.39
C VAL A 85 16.87 1.06 7.59
N TYR A 86 16.37 0.76 8.79
CA TYR A 86 15.00 1.10 9.16
C TYR A 86 14.94 2.51 9.73
N LYS A 87 14.37 3.45 8.96
CA LYS A 87 14.04 4.79 9.47
C LYS A 87 12.63 4.73 10.06
N ALA A 88 12.55 4.73 11.39
CA ALA A 88 11.26 4.73 12.08
C ALA A 88 10.48 6.00 11.74
N ARG A 89 9.20 5.84 11.37
CA ARG A 89 8.30 6.98 11.21
C ARG A 89 8.03 7.57 12.59
N PRO A 90 8.21 8.89 12.79
CA PRO A 90 7.93 9.50 14.09
C PRO A 90 6.45 9.35 14.43
N THR A 91 6.15 9.02 15.67
CA THR A 91 4.76 8.88 16.15
C THR A 91 4.05 10.24 16.14
N ARG A 92 2.71 10.23 16.11
CA ARG A 92 1.91 11.47 16.18
C ARG A 92 2.28 12.34 17.39
N THR A 93 2.53 11.72 18.55
CA THR A 93 2.96 12.42 19.77
C THR A 93 4.37 12.99 19.66
N GLN A 94 5.31 12.28 19.01
CA GLN A 94 6.64 12.82 18.70
C GLN A 94 6.57 13.99 17.71
N GLN A 95 5.63 13.98 16.78
CA GLN A 95 5.44 15.08 15.83
C GLN A 95 4.89 16.32 16.53
N LEU A 96 3.90 16.18 17.41
CA LEU A 96 3.28 17.28 18.16
C LEU A 96 4.23 17.97 19.15
N LYS A 97 5.27 17.28 19.62
CA LYS A 97 6.33 17.88 20.45
C LYS A 97 7.21 18.87 19.68
N LYS A 98 7.22 18.84 18.36
CA LYS A 98 7.96 19.81 17.56
C LYS A 98 7.22 21.15 17.59
N PRO A 99 7.88 22.26 17.91
CA PRO A 99 7.23 23.57 17.90
C PRO A 99 6.72 23.85 16.49
N ILE A 100 5.41 24.01 16.34
CA ILE A 100 4.79 24.32 15.06
C ILE A 100 5.13 25.77 14.75
N LYS A 101 5.91 25.99 13.69
CA LYS A 101 6.09 27.35 13.15
C LYS A 101 4.73 27.79 12.62
N ARG A 102 4.12 28.79 13.29
CA ARG A 102 2.86 29.38 12.83
C ARG A 102 3.13 29.98 11.47
N GLN A 103 2.55 29.39 10.43
CA GLN A 103 2.49 30.04 9.12
C GLN A 103 1.39 31.09 9.24
N GLU A 104 1.72 32.33 8.92
CA GLU A 104 0.73 33.38 8.76
C GLU A 104 -0.10 32.99 7.53
N VAL A 105 -1.37 32.67 7.77
CA VAL A 105 -2.31 32.40 6.70
C VAL A 105 -2.85 33.76 6.31
N GLU A 106 -2.47 34.24 5.13
CA GLU A 106 -3.18 35.35 4.48
C GLU A 106 -4.61 34.88 4.25
N VAL A 107 -5.53 35.36 5.07
CA VAL A 107 -6.95 35.07 4.93
C VAL A 107 -7.48 35.98 3.82
N PRO A 108 -8.01 35.43 2.71
CA PRO A 108 -8.63 36.26 1.69
C PRO A 108 -9.77 37.09 2.29
N GLU A 109 -9.88 38.35 1.87
CA GLU A 109 -10.82 39.36 2.38
C GLU A 109 -12.28 38.84 2.45
N GLU A 110 -12.64 37.88 1.58
CA GLU A 110 -13.96 37.23 1.50
C GLU A 110 -14.44 36.54 2.80
N PHE A 111 -13.52 36.22 3.73
CA PHE A 111 -13.86 35.56 5.00
C PHE A 111 -13.97 36.52 6.18
N LEU A 112 -13.74 37.82 5.97
CA LEU A 112 -13.94 38.82 7.02
C LEU A 112 -15.44 39.12 7.16
N PRO A 113 -15.99 39.14 8.39
CA PRO A 113 -17.39 39.49 8.60
C PRO A 113 -17.62 40.93 8.12
N LYS A 114 -18.63 41.10 7.25
CA LYS A 114 -19.10 42.40 6.74
C LYS A 114 -19.77 43.24 7.82
#